data_AF-A0A7L2PZQ0-F1
#
_entry.id   AF-A0A7L2PZQ0-F1
#
_cell.length_a   1.000
_cell.length_b   1.000
_cell.length_c   1.000
_cell.angle_alpha   90.00
_cell.angle_beta   90.00
_cell.angle_gamma   90.00
#
_symmetry.space_group_name_H-M   'P 1'
#
loop_
_entity.id
_entity.type
_entity.pdbx_description
1 polymer ?
#
loop_
_entity_poly.entity_id
_entity_poly.type
_entity_poly.pdbx_seq_one_letter_code
_entity_poly.pdbx_strand_id
1 'polypeptide(L)'
;FIYFQFWQYGEWVDVVIDDRLPFLNGRYLSVHPRTSNEFWPSLLEKAYAKLQGSYQNLNGGYLSDALVDFTGGIQVQFSLKDPPPDLEEILKAADKSQCLMGCSTSVQSRRNIELRNGIVQGHAYTVTGAVKIPYKNGWKHIIRIWNPWGHGEWKGPWSDNSPQWDHVEPKYREALLRNKDDGEFWMSCKNFQEQFSWLYICNNTP
;
A
#
# COMPACT_ATOMS: atom_id res chain seq x y z
N PHE A 1 -11.97 20.42 18.72
CA PHE A 1 -11.37 20.54 17.37
C PHE A 1 -10.11 19.72 17.34
N ILE A 2 -9.85 19.04 16.22
CA ILE A 2 -8.70 18.16 15.99
C ILE A 2 -7.93 18.75 14.81
N TYR A 3 -6.60 18.64 14.80
CA TYR A 3 -5.79 19.13 13.69
C TYR A 3 -4.88 18.02 13.14
N PHE A 4 -4.61 18.09 11.84
CA PHE A 4 -3.65 17.28 11.12
C PHE A 4 -2.74 18.19 10.30
N GLN A 5 -1.52 17.73 10.02
CA GLN A 5 -0.55 18.45 9.21
C GLN A 5 -0.35 17.75 7.87
N PHE A 6 -0.36 18.55 6.80
CA PHE A 6 -0.05 18.09 5.44
C PHE A 6 0.99 19.01 4.83
N TRP A 7 1.91 18.45 4.08
CA TRP A 7 2.85 19.19 3.28
C TRP A 7 2.16 19.71 2.02
N GLN A 8 2.21 21.00 1.76
CA GLN A 8 1.64 21.62 0.56
C GLN A 8 2.68 22.57 -0.02
N TYR A 9 3.17 22.24 -1.22
CA TYR A 9 4.01 23.11 -2.04
C TYR A 9 5.23 23.71 -1.33
N GLY A 10 5.84 23.01 -0.37
CA GLY A 10 7.03 23.49 0.34
C GLY A 10 6.81 23.83 1.80
N GLU A 11 5.57 23.79 2.31
CA GLU A 11 5.24 24.19 3.67
C GLU A 11 4.30 23.18 4.35
N TRP A 12 4.44 23.01 5.67
CA TRP A 12 3.48 22.25 6.47
C TRP A 12 2.26 23.12 6.81
N VAL A 13 1.08 22.62 6.48
CA VAL A 13 -0.20 23.31 6.67
C VAL A 13 -1.04 22.58 7.71
N ASP A 14 -1.48 23.30 8.74
CA ASP A 14 -2.41 22.81 9.76
C ASP A 14 -3.85 22.82 9.23
N VAL A 15 -4.51 21.66 9.24
CA VAL A 15 -5.91 21.51 8.87
C VAL A 15 -6.74 21.12 10.08
N VAL A 16 -7.51 22.09 10.58
CA VAL A 16 -8.42 21.90 11.72
C VAL A 16 -9.78 21.38 11.26
N ILE A 17 -10.29 20.34 11.89
CA ILE A 17 -11.62 19.77 11.66
C ILE A 17 -12.41 19.58 12.95
N ASP A 18 -13.73 19.54 12.83
CA ASP A 18 -14.59 18.91 13.84
C ASP A 18 -14.61 17.37 13.66
N ASP A 19 -15.27 16.66 14.56
CA ASP A 19 -15.33 15.19 14.61
C ASP A 19 -16.56 14.58 13.91
N ARG A 20 -17.40 15.39 13.24
CA ARG A 20 -18.59 14.88 12.54
C ARG A 20 -18.19 14.13 11.27
N LEU A 21 -18.45 12.84 11.20
CA LEU A 21 -18.13 12.01 10.04
C LEU A 21 -19.38 11.75 9.17
N PRO A 22 -19.25 11.67 7.83
CA PRO A 22 -20.36 11.30 6.96
C PRO A 22 -20.88 9.88 7.27
N PHE A 23 -22.17 9.79 7.62
CA PHE A 23 -22.81 8.54 8.01
C PHE A 23 -24.19 8.42 7.36
N LEU A 24 -24.44 7.31 6.66
CA LEU A 24 -25.69 7.07 5.93
C LEU A 24 -26.07 5.59 6.04
N ASN A 25 -27.35 5.32 6.31
CA ASN A 25 -27.91 3.97 6.40
C ASN A 25 -27.12 3.02 7.33
N GLY A 26 -26.66 3.54 8.47
CA GLY A 26 -25.93 2.75 9.46
C GLY A 26 -24.45 2.51 9.12
N ARG A 27 -23.90 3.18 8.11
CA ARG A 27 -22.52 2.98 7.65
C ARG A 27 -21.80 4.30 7.43
N TYR A 28 -20.48 4.31 7.65
CA TYR A 28 -19.63 5.43 7.25
C TYR A 28 -19.49 5.45 5.73
N LEU A 29 -19.50 6.63 5.13
CA LEU A 29 -19.39 6.76 3.66
C LEU A 29 -17.95 6.80 3.14
N SER A 30 -16.97 6.92 4.04
CA SER A 30 -15.55 7.05 3.73
C SER A 30 -14.73 6.00 4.51
N VAL A 31 -13.43 6.20 4.75
CA VAL A 31 -12.62 5.29 5.57
C VAL A 31 -13.33 5.01 6.89
N HIS A 32 -13.54 3.72 7.17
CA HIS A 32 -14.25 3.28 8.37
C HIS A 32 -13.31 3.24 9.58
N PRO A 33 -13.82 3.53 10.79
CA PRO A 33 -13.09 3.26 12.02
C PRO A 33 -12.70 1.78 12.08
N ARG A 34 -11.44 1.49 12.39
CA ARG A 34 -10.94 0.10 12.44
C ARG A 34 -11.52 -0.68 13.61
N THR A 35 -11.84 0.02 14.69
CA THR A 35 -12.53 -0.50 15.88
C THR A 35 -13.59 0.49 16.32
N SER A 36 -14.41 0.13 17.32
CA SER A 36 -15.43 1.04 17.86
C SER A 36 -14.86 2.34 18.46
N ASN A 37 -13.55 2.39 18.75
CA ASN A 37 -12.89 3.48 19.45
C ASN A 37 -11.70 4.09 18.67
N GLU A 38 -11.44 3.66 17.43
CA GLU A 38 -10.29 4.10 16.63
C GLU A 38 -10.73 4.89 15.39
N PHE A 39 -10.86 6.20 15.54
CA PHE A 39 -11.41 7.11 14.51
C PHE A 39 -10.35 7.91 13.76
N TRP A 40 -9.08 7.85 14.17
CA TRP A 40 -8.02 8.66 13.56
C TRP A 40 -7.91 8.47 12.03
N PRO A 41 -8.13 7.29 11.41
CA PRO A 41 -8.06 7.17 9.95
C PRO A 41 -9.19 7.94 9.26
N SER A 42 -10.42 7.81 9.76
CA SER A 42 -11.59 8.54 9.24
C SER A 42 -11.44 10.05 9.40
N LEU A 43 -10.86 10.49 10.51
CA LEU A 43 -10.60 11.90 10.78
C LEU A 43 -9.45 12.45 9.93
N LEU A 44 -8.39 11.67 9.71
CA LEU A 44 -7.29 12.03 8.82
C LEU A 44 -7.79 12.20 7.38
N GLU A 45 -8.56 11.24 6.87
CA GLU A 45 -9.17 11.34 5.54
C GLU A 45 -10.11 12.55 5.45
N LYS A 46 -10.89 12.86 6.50
CA LYS A 46 -11.72 14.07 6.54
C LYS A 46 -10.89 15.35 6.43
N ALA A 47 -9.77 15.43 7.16
CA ALA A 47 -8.88 16.57 7.09
C ALA A 47 -8.27 16.71 5.70
N TYR A 48 -7.86 15.60 5.09
CA TYR A 48 -7.35 15.60 3.73
C TYR A 48 -8.43 15.97 2.70
N ALA A 49 -9.66 15.47 2.85
CA ALA A 49 -10.81 15.86 2.03
C ALA A 49 -11.11 17.36 2.15
N LYS A 50 -10.99 17.93 3.36
CA LYS A 50 -11.12 19.37 3.57
C LYS A 50 -10.01 20.14 2.84
N LEU A 51 -8.77 19.70 2.92
CA LEU A 51 -7.63 20.29 2.21
C LEU A 51 -7.87 20.30 0.70
N GLN A 52 -8.34 19.17 0.16
CA GLN A 52 -8.66 18.99 -1.26
C GLN A 52 -10.03 19.58 -1.66
N GLY A 53 -10.74 20.23 -0.74
CA GLY A 53 -12.02 20.92 -0.97
C GLY A 53 -13.29 20.05 -0.83
N SER A 54 -13.22 18.75 -1.05
CA SER A 54 -14.32 17.81 -0.74
C SER A 54 -13.86 16.35 -0.76
N TYR A 55 -14.66 15.44 -0.17
CA TYR A 55 -14.45 13.99 -0.30
C TYR A 55 -14.52 13.51 -1.76
N GLN A 56 -15.34 14.15 -2.60
CA GLN A 56 -15.48 13.77 -4.00
C GLN A 56 -14.17 13.98 -4.77
N ASN A 57 -13.38 15.00 -4.39
CA ASN A 57 -12.09 15.29 -5.01
C ASN A 57 -11.00 14.26 -4.66
N LEU A 58 -11.24 13.38 -3.68
CA LEU A 58 -10.33 12.27 -3.38
C LEU A 58 -10.52 11.08 -4.34
N ASN A 59 -11.58 11.07 -5.15
CA ASN A 59 -11.82 9.99 -6.10
C ASN A 59 -10.92 10.13 -7.34
N GLY A 60 -10.00 9.18 -7.53
CA GLY A 60 -9.11 9.14 -8.69
C GLY A 60 -7.82 9.96 -8.54
N GLY A 61 -7.31 10.11 -7.31
CA GLY A 61 -6.03 10.78 -7.05
C GLY A 61 -4.78 9.96 -7.41
N TYR A 62 -3.63 10.63 -7.43
CA TYR A 62 -2.32 10.01 -7.66
C TYR A 62 -1.65 9.64 -6.33
N LEU A 63 -1.14 8.41 -6.23
CA LEU A 63 -0.41 7.96 -5.02
C LEU A 63 0.84 8.81 -4.77
N SER A 64 1.48 9.30 -5.83
CA SER A 64 2.64 10.20 -5.73
C SER A 64 2.32 11.44 -4.90
N ASP A 65 1.17 12.06 -5.19
CA ASP A 65 0.78 13.33 -4.57
C ASP A 65 0.46 13.11 -3.10
N ALA A 66 -0.32 12.06 -2.80
CA ALA A 66 -0.59 11.67 -1.43
C ALA A 66 0.70 11.40 -0.64
N LEU A 67 1.64 10.63 -1.19
CA LEU A 67 2.90 10.33 -0.52
C LEU A 67 3.68 11.61 -0.16
N VAL A 68 3.73 12.57 -1.07
CA VAL A 68 4.39 13.87 -0.83
C VAL A 68 3.61 14.68 0.19
N ASP A 69 2.29 14.78 0.06
CA ASP A 69 1.43 15.56 0.95
C ASP A 69 1.47 15.05 2.41
N PHE A 70 1.68 13.74 2.61
CA PHE A 70 1.79 13.16 3.95
C PHE A 70 3.20 13.25 4.56
N THR A 71 4.23 13.56 3.77
CA THR A 71 5.63 13.41 4.24
C THR A 71 6.54 14.60 3.99
N GLY A 72 6.25 15.43 2.99
CA GLY A 72 7.21 16.39 2.42
C GLY A 72 8.43 15.75 1.75
N GLY A 73 8.41 14.43 1.56
CA GLY A 73 9.52 13.65 1.01
C GLY A 73 9.66 13.76 -0.50
N ILE A 74 10.76 13.19 -1.00
CA ILE A 74 11.02 13.09 -2.44
C ILE A 74 10.42 11.78 -2.95
N GLN A 75 9.53 11.90 -3.93
CA GLN A 75 8.87 10.76 -4.55
C GLN A 75 9.51 10.40 -5.89
N VAL A 76 9.70 9.10 -6.11
CA VAL A 76 10.11 8.51 -7.38
C VAL A 76 9.13 7.39 -7.77
N GLN A 77 8.95 7.18 -9.07
CA GLN A 77 8.10 6.10 -9.58
C GLN A 77 8.79 5.30 -10.67
N PHE A 78 8.48 4.01 -10.70
CA PHE A 78 8.99 3.05 -11.69
C PHE A 78 7.84 2.36 -12.39
N SER A 79 7.92 2.31 -13.73
CA SER A 79 7.06 1.43 -14.52
C SER A 79 7.47 -0.01 -14.25
N LEU A 80 6.53 -0.87 -13.86
CA LEU A 80 6.78 -2.29 -13.67
C LEU A 80 6.70 -3.10 -14.98
N LYS A 81 6.28 -2.46 -16.08
CA LYS A 81 6.35 -3.03 -17.44
C LYS A 81 7.75 -2.95 -18.04
N ASP A 82 8.52 -1.97 -17.61
CA ASP A 82 9.91 -1.74 -18.02
C ASP A 82 10.71 -1.26 -16.79
N PRO A 83 10.92 -2.16 -15.81
CA PRO A 83 11.57 -1.79 -14.57
C PRO A 83 13.09 -1.69 -14.75
N PRO A 84 13.77 -0.93 -13.87
CA PRO A 84 15.23 -0.92 -13.86
C PRO A 84 15.78 -2.31 -13.51
N PRO A 85 16.96 -2.69 -14.03
CA PRO A 85 17.53 -4.04 -13.86
C PRO A 85 17.79 -4.41 -12.39
N ASP A 86 17.93 -3.41 -11.52
CA ASP A 86 18.20 -3.51 -10.09
C ASP A 86 16.96 -3.29 -9.21
N LEU A 87 15.74 -3.40 -9.75
CA LEU A 87 14.47 -3.21 -9.03
C LEU A 87 14.42 -3.96 -7.67
N GLU A 88 14.91 -5.20 -7.62
CA GLU A 88 14.91 -6.01 -6.39
C GLU A 88 15.80 -5.38 -5.29
N GLU A 89 16.93 -4.79 -5.67
CA GLU A 89 17.83 -4.11 -4.73
C GLU A 89 17.29 -2.72 -4.36
N ILE A 90 16.64 -2.00 -5.28
CA ILE A 90 15.95 -0.74 -5.01
C ILE A 90 14.86 -0.94 -3.95
N LEU A 91 13.99 -1.95 -4.12
CA LEU A 91 12.93 -2.27 -3.16
C LEU A 91 13.47 -2.61 -1.77
N LYS A 92 14.54 -3.42 -1.70
CA LYS A 92 15.20 -3.75 -0.43
C LYS A 92 15.84 -2.53 0.23
N ALA A 93 16.49 -1.67 -0.56
CA ALA A 93 17.10 -0.45 -0.05
C ALA A 93 16.03 0.51 0.49
N ALA A 94 14.91 0.64 -0.22
CA ALA A 94 13.77 1.45 0.20
C ALA A 94 13.13 0.91 1.50
N ASP A 95 12.89 -0.40 1.60
CA ASP A 95 12.39 -1.05 2.81
C ASP A 95 13.33 -0.84 4.01
N LYS A 96 14.64 -1.07 3.80
CA LYS A 96 15.67 -0.86 4.84
C LYS A 96 15.78 0.60 5.28
N SER A 97 15.54 1.54 4.36
CA SER A 97 15.55 2.98 4.64
C SER A 97 14.22 3.48 5.19
N GLN A 98 13.24 2.58 5.39
CA GLN A 98 11.90 2.89 5.86
C GLN A 98 11.17 3.91 4.97
N CYS A 99 11.45 3.89 3.66
CA CYS A 99 10.70 4.68 2.69
C CYS A 99 9.24 4.23 2.67
N LEU A 100 8.32 5.17 2.44
CA LEU A 100 6.94 4.82 2.14
C LEU A 100 6.87 4.30 0.71
N MET A 101 6.19 3.17 0.51
CA MET A 101 6.08 2.53 -0.80
C MET A 101 4.63 2.17 -1.11
N GLY A 102 4.20 2.56 -2.30
CA GLY A 102 2.90 2.21 -2.86
C GLY A 102 3.05 1.51 -4.20
N CYS A 103 2.03 0.78 -4.62
CA CYS A 103 1.94 0.26 -5.97
C CYS A 103 0.51 0.31 -6.48
N SER A 104 0.33 0.25 -7.79
CA SER A 104 -1.01 0.28 -8.39
C SER A 104 -1.14 -0.68 -9.54
N THR A 105 -2.31 -1.27 -9.69
CA THR A 105 -2.67 -2.10 -10.85
C THR A 105 -3.17 -1.22 -12.00
N SER A 106 -3.18 -1.76 -13.22
CA SER A 106 -3.71 -1.03 -14.39
C SER A 106 -5.19 -0.72 -14.22
N VAL A 107 -5.59 0.52 -14.56
CA VAL A 107 -7.00 0.90 -14.67
C VAL A 107 -7.53 0.39 -16.01
N GLN A 108 -8.32 -0.68 -15.98
CA GLN A 108 -8.99 -1.23 -17.17
C GLN A 108 -10.50 -0.91 -17.20
N SER A 109 -11.05 -0.41 -16.09
CA SER A 109 -12.47 -0.11 -15.94
C SER A 109 -12.67 1.03 -14.93
N ARG A 110 -13.83 1.68 -14.95
CA ARG A 110 -14.20 2.71 -13.95
C ARG A 110 -14.43 2.15 -12.54
N ARG A 111 -14.59 0.84 -12.41
CA ARG A 111 -14.82 0.14 -11.14
C ARG A 111 -13.64 -0.79 -10.84
N ASN A 112 -13.38 -0.96 -9.56
CA ASN A 112 -12.43 -1.94 -9.07
C ASN A 112 -12.99 -3.35 -9.32
N ILE A 113 -12.17 -4.24 -9.86
CA ILE A 113 -12.55 -5.62 -10.19
C ILE A 113 -11.55 -6.55 -9.52
N GLU A 114 -12.03 -7.38 -8.59
CA GLU A 114 -11.22 -8.46 -8.02
C GLU A 114 -11.09 -9.60 -9.06
N LEU A 115 -9.85 -9.94 -9.39
CA LEU A 115 -9.51 -11.03 -10.29
C LEU A 115 -9.56 -12.37 -9.56
N ARG A 116 -9.60 -13.47 -10.33
CA ARG A 116 -9.61 -14.84 -9.75
C ARG A 116 -8.38 -15.14 -8.89
N ASN A 117 -7.27 -14.46 -9.14
CA ASN A 117 -6.03 -14.58 -8.37
C ASN A 117 -6.00 -13.67 -7.11
N GLY A 118 -7.10 -12.94 -6.83
CA GLY A 118 -7.27 -12.07 -5.67
C GLY A 118 -6.77 -10.63 -5.83
N ILE A 119 -6.05 -10.32 -6.92
CA ILE A 119 -5.62 -8.94 -7.19
C ILE A 119 -6.78 -8.10 -7.71
N VAL A 120 -6.90 -6.88 -7.22
CA VAL A 120 -7.92 -5.91 -7.61
C VAL A 120 -7.36 -4.97 -8.68
N GLN A 121 -8.03 -4.90 -9.83
CA GLN A 121 -7.68 -3.98 -10.91
C GLN A 121 -8.14 -2.54 -10.63
N GLY A 122 -7.40 -1.55 -11.14
CA GLY A 122 -7.66 -0.13 -10.92
C GLY A 122 -7.50 0.31 -9.46
N HIS A 123 -6.68 -0.40 -8.69
CA HIS A 123 -6.59 -0.26 -7.23
C HIS A 123 -5.17 0.01 -6.75
N ALA A 124 -5.10 0.70 -5.62
CA ALA A 124 -3.87 1.07 -4.93
C ALA A 124 -3.57 0.08 -3.80
N TYR A 125 -2.30 -0.28 -3.67
CA TYR A 125 -1.78 -1.17 -2.65
C TYR A 125 -0.56 -0.53 -1.98
N THR A 126 -0.23 -1.00 -0.78
CA THR A 126 0.99 -0.58 -0.06
C THR A 126 2.02 -1.68 -0.18
N VAL A 127 3.29 -1.34 -0.46
CA VAL A 127 4.39 -2.29 -0.30
C VAL A 127 4.92 -2.13 1.13
N THR A 128 4.81 -3.19 1.92
CA THR A 128 5.11 -3.16 3.37
C THR A 128 6.38 -3.94 3.74
N GLY A 129 7.07 -4.51 2.77
CA GLY A 129 8.33 -5.22 3.00
C GLY A 129 8.97 -5.74 1.71
N ALA A 130 10.29 -5.82 1.68
CA ALA A 130 11.03 -6.43 0.58
C ALA A 130 12.27 -7.15 1.10
N VAL A 131 12.30 -8.49 0.96
CA VAL A 131 13.35 -9.31 1.55
C VAL A 131 13.95 -10.31 0.57
N LYS A 132 15.22 -10.65 0.81
CA LYS A 132 15.94 -11.74 0.13
C LYS A 132 16.12 -12.89 1.10
N ILE A 133 15.57 -14.05 0.78
CA ILE A 133 15.66 -15.25 1.63
C ILE A 133 16.36 -16.41 0.92
N PRO A 134 17.06 -17.29 1.65
CA PRO A 134 17.44 -18.60 1.13
C PRO A 134 16.20 -19.39 0.75
N TYR A 135 16.21 -19.97 -0.45
CA TYR A 135 15.11 -20.78 -0.95
C TYR A 135 15.65 -21.87 -1.86
N LYS A 136 15.46 -23.13 -1.47
CA LYS A 136 16.06 -24.29 -2.14
C LYS A 136 17.58 -24.10 -2.27
N ASN A 137 18.14 -24.22 -3.48
CA ASN A 137 19.58 -24.10 -3.74
C ASN A 137 20.02 -22.68 -4.13
N GLY A 138 19.25 -21.65 -3.76
CA GLY A 138 19.56 -20.28 -4.15
C GLY A 138 18.88 -19.25 -3.26
N TRP A 139 18.69 -18.06 -3.83
CA TRP A 139 18.06 -16.94 -3.16
C TRP A 139 16.77 -16.55 -3.86
N LYS A 140 15.78 -16.09 -3.09
CA LYS A 140 14.53 -15.57 -3.62
C LYS A 140 14.24 -14.19 -3.04
N HIS A 141 13.92 -13.25 -3.93
CA HIS A 141 13.35 -11.96 -3.57
C HIS A 141 11.82 -12.07 -3.53
N ILE A 142 11.27 -11.73 -2.38
CA ILE A 142 9.83 -11.68 -2.15
C ILE A 142 9.46 -10.30 -1.59
N ILE A 143 8.27 -9.85 -1.97
CA ILE A 143 7.74 -8.52 -1.66
C ILE A 143 6.44 -8.74 -0.92
N ARG A 144 6.27 -8.02 0.19
CA ARG A 144 5.05 -8.00 0.99
C ARG A 144 4.19 -6.82 0.56
N ILE A 145 2.93 -7.09 0.30
CA ILE A 145 1.97 -6.13 -0.24
C ILE A 145 0.73 -6.18 0.64
N TRP A 146 0.17 -5.01 0.92
CA TRP A 146 -1.05 -4.87 1.69
C TRP A 146 -2.16 -4.21 0.89
N ASN A 147 -3.33 -4.87 0.85
CA ASN A 147 -4.58 -4.33 0.33
C ASN A 147 -5.25 -3.45 1.39
N PRO A 148 -5.46 -2.13 1.14
CA PRO A 148 -6.07 -1.23 2.12
C PRO A 148 -7.53 -1.58 2.48
N TRP A 149 -8.17 -2.50 1.77
CA TRP A 149 -9.47 -3.05 2.17
C TRP A 149 -9.39 -3.96 3.41
N GLY A 150 -8.19 -4.41 3.78
CA GLY A 150 -7.98 -5.29 4.94
C GLY A 150 -8.47 -6.72 4.72
N HIS A 151 -8.73 -7.10 3.47
CA HIS A 151 -9.09 -8.43 3.01
C HIS A 151 -8.79 -8.55 1.50
N GLY A 152 -8.92 -9.74 0.93
CA GLY A 152 -8.77 -9.95 -0.51
C GLY A 152 -7.29 -9.96 -0.91
N GLU A 153 -6.73 -11.15 -0.86
CA GLU A 153 -5.29 -11.39 -0.96
C GLU A 153 -4.91 -12.18 -2.22
N TRP A 154 -3.63 -12.08 -2.59
CA TRP A 154 -3.03 -12.89 -3.63
C TRP A 154 -3.21 -14.39 -3.36
N LYS A 155 -3.64 -15.14 -4.40
CA LYS A 155 -3.90 -16.59 -4.33
C LYS A 155 -2.84 -17.44 -5.06
N GLY A 156 -1.77 -16.80 -5.55
CA GLY A 156 -0.71 -17.48 -6.29
C GLY A 156 0.49 -17.87 -5.41
N PRO A 157 1.65 -18.13 -6.04
CA PRO A 157 2.89 -18.44 -5.33
C PRO A 157 3.24 -17.40 -4.26
N TRP A 158 3.60 -17.87 -3.07
CA TRP A 158 3.93 -17.08 -1.86
C TRP A 158 2.75 -16.46 -1.11
N SER A 159 1.52 -16.70 -1.55
CA SER A 159 0.34 -16.47 -0.70
C SER A 159 0.43 -17.20 0.64
N ASP A 160 -0.40 -16.82 1.60
CA ASP A 160 -0.39 -17.35 2.96
C ASP A 160 -0.47 -18.89 3.04
N ASN A 161 -1.26 -19.49 2.15
CA ASN A 161 -1.48 -20.93 2.09
C ASN A 161 -0.61 -21.63 1.03
N SER A 162 0.42 -20.95 0.51
CA SER A 162 1.22 -21.41 -0.62
C SER A 162 2.26 -22.47 -0.20
N PRO A 163 2.42 -23.58 -0.94
CA PRO A 163 3.39 -24.65 -0.62
C PRO A 163 4.87 -24.22 -0.73
N GLN A 164 5.13 -23.03 -1.27
CA GLN A 164 6.46 -22.42 -1.31
C GLN A 164 7.03 -22.28 0.10
N TRP A 165 6.18 -21.96 1.09
CA TRP A 165 6.59 -21.81 2.49
C TRP A 165 7.12 -23.09 3.12
N ASP A 166 6.76 -24.27 2.59
CA ASP A 166 7.26 -25.56 3.10
C ASP A 166 8.74 -25.80 2.80
N HIS A 167 9.31 -25.01 1.88
CA HIS A 167 10.72 -25.09 1.49
C HIS A 167 11.56 -23.93 2.05
N VAL A 168 10.98 -23.11 2.91
CA VAL A 168 11.65 -21.98 3.58
C VAL A 168 12.16 -22.44 4.94
N GLU A 169 13.38 -22.07 5.31
CA GLU A 169 13.92 -22.40 6.64
C GLU A 169 12.98 -21.88 7.74
N PRO A 170 12.76 -22.65 8.83
CA PRO A 170 11.81 -22.29 9.89
C PRO A 170 11.97 -20.85 10.41
N LYS A 171 13.22 -20.39 10.62
CA LYS A 171 13.51 -19.03 11.11
C LYS A 171 12.93 -17.91 10.22
N TYR A 172 12.95 -18.08 8.90
CA TYR A 172 12.39 -17.08 7.97
C TYR A 172 10.89 -17.26 7.82
N ARG A 173 10.41 -18.51 7.80
CA ARG A 173 8.98 -18.81 7.74
C ARG A 173 8.24 -18.20 8.93
N GLU A 174 8.72 -18.43 10.14
CA GLU A 174 8.12 -17.89 11.38
C GLU A 174 8.16 -16.36 11.44
N ALA A 175 9.21 -15.74 10.89
CA ALA A 175 9.36 -14.29 10.88
C ALA A 175 8.48 -13.59 9.82
N LEU A 176 8.24 -14.25 8.68
CA LEU A 176 7.65 -13.61 7.49
C LEU A 176 6.21 -14.05 7.22
N LEU A 177 5.89 -15.33 7.42
CA LEU A 177 4.56 -15.87 7.13
C LEU A 177 3.61 -15.57 8.29
N ARG A 178 2.55 -14.83 7.98
CA ARG A 178 1.36 -14.72 8.80
C ARG A 178 0.24 -15.35 7.99
N ASN A 179 -0.49 -16.31 8.54
CA ASN A 179 -1.61 -16.94 7.84
C ASN A 179 -2.91 -16.34 8.38
N LYS A 180 -3.37 -15.26 7.75
CA LYS A 180 -4.54 -14.51 8.20
C LYS A 180 -5.06 -13.65 7.05
N ASP A 181 -6.37 -13.72 6.79
CA ASP A 181 -7.05 -12.80 5.86
C ASP A 181 -7.12 -11.40 6.47
N ASP A 182 -6.05 -10.62 6.27
CA ASP A 182 -5.93 -9.22 6.68
C ASP A 182 -5.49 -8.28 5.55
N GLY A 183 -5.45 -8.81 4.33
CA GLY A 183 -5.10 -8.12 3.10
C GLY A 183 -3.60 -8.06 2.85
N GLU A 184 -2.75 -8.53 3.77
CA GLU A 184 -1.29 -8.54 3.62
C GLU A 184 -0.80 -9.91 3.12
N PHE A 185 -0.06 -9.91 2.01
CA PHE A 185 0.43 -11.15 1.39
C PHE A 185 1.82 -10.98 0.81
N TRP A 186 2.52 -12.09 0.61
CA TRP A 186 3.79 -12.11 -0.10
C TRP A 186 3.63 -12.56 -1.56
N MET A 187 4.48 -12.03 -2.43
CA MET A 187 4.67 -12.52 -3.79
C MET A 187 6.11 -12.40 -4.26
N SER A 188 6.46 -13.11 -5.33
CA SER A 188 7.77 -12.95 -5.95
C SER A 188 7.88 -11.62 -6.71
N CYS A 189 9.10 -11.06 -6.84
CA CYS A 189 9.29 -9.85 -7.65
C CYS A 189 8.82 -10.02 -9.10
N LYS A 190 8.91 -11.24 -9.66
CA LYS A 190 8.38 -11.56 -10.99
C LYS A 190 6.86 -11.40 -11.03
N ASN A 191 6.12 -11.98 -10.08
CA ASN A 191 4.66 -11.84 -10.07
C ASN A 191 4.24 -10.41 -9.76
N PHE A 192 5.02 -9.68 -8.95
CA PHE A 192 4.80 -8.26 -8.73
C PHE A 192 4.82 -7.46 -10.04
N GLN A 193 5.82 -7.68 -10.89
CA GLN A 193 5.89 -7.04 -12.21
C GLN A 193 4.75 -7.47 -13.16
N GLU A 194 4.31 -8.72 -13.07
CA GLU A 194 3.20 -9.23 -13.89
C GLU A 194 1.82 -8.68 -13.47
N GLN A 195 1.61 -8.41 -12.18
CA GLN A 195 0.31 -8.02 -11.64
C GLN A 195 0.14 -6.51 -11.48
N PHE A 196 1.23 -5.78 -11.24
CA PHE A 196 1.21 -4.34 -10.95
C PHE A 196 1.84 -3.54 -12.09
N SER A 197 1.42 -2.27 -12.22
CA SER A 197 1.87 -1.40 -13.30
C SER A 197 2.91 -0.38 -12.87
N TRP A 198 2.78 0.13 -11.65
CA TRP A 198 3.62 1.20 -11.12
C TRP A 198 4.00 0.90 -9.69
N LEU A 199 5.26 1.22 -9.36
CA LEU A 199 5.81 1.29 -8.02
C LEU A 199 6.10 2.77 -7.71
N TYR A 200 5.69 3.23 -6.54
CA TYR A 200 5.95 4.56 -6.02
C TYR A 200 6.77 4.42 -4.74
N ILE A 201 7.87 5.15 -4.62
CA ILE A 201 8.73 5.18 -3.44
C ILE A 201 8.87 6.63 -3.02
N CYS A 202 8.61 6.93 -1.75
CA CYS A 202 8.80 8.24 -1.17
C CYS A 202 9.80 8.14 -0.02
N ASN A 203 10.89 8.88 -0.13
CA ASN A 203 11.92 8.95 0.89
C ASN A 203 11.74 10.25 1.69
N ASN A 204 11.64 10.10 3.01
CA ASN A 204 11.43 11.20 3.95
C ASN A 204 12.75 11.91 4.35
N THR A 205 13.89 11.40 3.87
CA THR A 205 15.20 12.03 4.08
C THR A 205 15.82 12.35 2.71
N PRO A 206 16.25 13.60 2.45
CA PRO A 206 16.91 13.96 1.20
C PRO A 206 18.23 13.21 0.97
#